data_AF-A0A8J3CR91-F1
#
_entry.id   AF-A0A8J3CR91-F1
#
_cell.length_a   1.000
_cell.length_b   1.000
_cell.length_c   1.000
_cell.angle_alpha   90.00
_cell.angle_beta   90.00
_cell.angle_gamma   90.00
#
_symmetry.space_group_name_H-M   'P 1'
#
loop_
_entity.id
_entity.type
_entity.pdbx_description
1 polymer ?
#
loop_
_entity_poly.entity_id
_entity_poly.type
_entity_poly.pdbx_seq_one_letter_code
_entity_poly.pdbx_strand_id
1 'polypeptide(L)'
;MRDIGNQSRQNTEQYANNRAESSHRPFRRRERGMTRFRKTSTLQKFTSTHAVVYNHFNHQRHLESRTRFKAMSDASLIEWRGLIVA
;
A
#
# COMPACT_ATOMS: atom_id res chain seq x y z
N MET A 1 -1.33 -25.83 -3.20
CA MET A 1 -2.71 -25.89 -2.66
C MET A 1 -3.73 -26.33 -3.71
N ARG A 2 -3.70 -25.79 -4.94
CA ARG A 2 -4.51 -26.29 -6.06
C ARG A 2 -3.91 -27.54 -6.71
N ASP A 3 -2.58 -27.60 -6.83
CA ASP A 3 -1.85 -28.73 -7.44
C ASP A 3 -1.83 -30.01 -6.59
N ILE A 4 -2.35 -29.92 -5.35
CA ILE A 4 -2.50 -31.02 -4.39
C ILE A 4 -3.99 -31.35 -4.13
N GLY A 5 -4.89 -30.85 -4.99
CA GLY A 5 -6.33 -31.16 -4.97
C GLY A 5 -7.13 -30.60 -3.79
N ASN A 6 -6.55 -29.71 -2.99
CA ASN A 6 -7.10 -29.32 -1.68
C ASN A 6 -7.95 -28.04 -1.71
N GLN A 7 -8.73 -27.85 -2.77
CA GLN A 7 -9.42 -26.57 -3.07
C GLN A 7 -10.67 -26.33 -2.22
N SER A 8 -11.41 -27.39 -1.87
CA SER A 8 -12.62 -27.31 -1.03
C SER A 8 -12.34 -27.12 0.46
N ARG A 9 -11.09 -27.28 0.91
CA ARG A 9 -10.66 -27.17 2.32
C ARG A 9 -10.14 -25.78 2.72
N GLN A 10 -10.01 -24.83 1.80
CA GLN A 10 -9.73 -23.44 2.16
C GLN A 10 -11.03 -22.69 2.49
N ASN A 11 -11.47 -22.76 3.74
CA ASN A 11 -12.30 -21.70 4.31
C ASN A 11 -11.36 -20.64 4.92
N THR A 12 -11.43 -19.41 4.40
CA THR A 12 -10.59 -18.27 4.81
C THR A 12 -11.42 -17.13 5.40
N GLU A 13 -12.58 -17.42 6.01
CA GLU A 13 -13.39 -16.39 6.71
C GLU A 13 -12.58 -15.57 7.74
N GLN A 14 -11.72 -16.23 8.53
CA GLN A 14 -10.83 -15.58 9.50
C GLN A 14 -9.77 -14.67 8.85
N TYR A 15 -9.42 -14.94 7.60
CA TYR A 15 -8.36 -14.26 6.85
C TYR A 15 -8.91 -13.41 5.70
N ALA A 16 -10.24 -13.24 5.62
CA ALA A 16 -10.89 -12.48 4.56
C ALA A 16 -10.42 -11.02 4.53
N ASN A 17 -10.08 -10.47 5.70
CA ASN A 17 -9.58 -9.12 5.85
C ASN A 17 -8.06 -8.99 5.70
N ASN A 18 -7.30 -10.09 5.56
CA ASN A 18 -5.82 -10.05 5.57
C ASN A 18 -5.26 -9.10 4.54
N ARG A 19 -5.89 -8.99 3.36
CA ARG A 19 -5.44 -8.06 2.31
C ARG A 19 -5.61 -6.60 2.71
N ALA A 20 -6.78 -6.26 3.26
CA ALA A 20 -7.07 -4.92 3.77
C ALA A 20 -6.20 -4.59 5.00
N GLU A 21 -6.02 -5.54 5.91
CA GLU A 21 -5.15 -5.33 7.07
C GLU A 21 -3.67 -5.18 6.68
N SER A 22 -3.21 -5.96 5.69
CA SER A 22 -1.83 -5.90 5.21
C SER A 22 -1.51 -4.60 4.49
N SER A 23 -2.46 -4.03 3.73
CA SER A 23 -2.27 -2.71 3.10
C SER A 23 -2.17 -1.59 4.14
N HIS A 24 -2.76 -1.75 5.33
CA HIS A 24 -2.69 -0.77 6.41
C HIS A 24 -1.40 -0.88 7.24
N ARG A 25 -0.61 -1.96 7.13
CA ARG A 25 0.61 -2.16 7.93
C ARG A 25 1.63 -1.02 7.81
N PRO A 26 1.98 -0.51 6.61
CA PRO A 26 2.90 0.62 6.46
C PRO A 26 2.36 1.89 7.13
N PHE A 27 1.07 2.16 6.95
CA PHE A 27 0.39 3.27 7.58
C PHE A 27 0.43 3.17 9.13
N ARG A 28 0.07 2.02 9.71
CA ARG A 28 0.10 1.84 11.18
C ARG A 28 1.50 1.98 11.76
N ARG A 29 2.54 1.54 11.04
CA ARG A 29 3.94 1.74 11.48
C ARG A 29 4.27 3.22 11.57
N ARG A 30 3.89 4.01 10.56
CA ARG A 30 4.08 5.46 10.54
C ARG A 30 3.25 6.15 11.63
N GLU A 31 1.97 5.80 11.76
CA GLU A 31 1.09 6.35 12.80
C GLU A 31 1.68 6.14 14.22
N ARG A 32 2.20 4.93 14.50
CA ARG A 32 2.87 4.64 15.77
C ARG A 32 4.13 5.49 15.97
N GLY A 33 4.95 5.67 14.93
CA GLY A 33 6.12 6.55 14.99
C GLY A 33 5.77 8.04 15.16
N MET A 34 4.57 8.44 14.74
CA MET A 34 4.03 9.80 14.92
C MET A 34 3.31 10.00 16.26
N THR A 35 3.44 9.05 17.21
CA THR A 35 2.77 9.08 18.53
C THR A 35 1.23 9.12 18.42
N ARG A 36 0.67 8.56 17.34
CA ARG A 36 -0.78 8.54 17.01
C ARG A 36 -1.38 9.94 16.81
N PHE A 37 -2.58 9.98 16.25
CA PHE A 37 -3.32 11.23 16.07
C PHE A 37 -4.17 11.56 17.29
N ARG A 38 -4.14 12.82 17.74
CA ARG A 38 -4.99 13.31 18.85
C ARG A 38 -6.46 13.44 18.46
N LYS A 39 -6.77 13.69 17.18
CA LYS A 39 -8.14 13.87 16.66
C LYS A 39 -8.40 12.97 15.45
N THR A 40 -9.61 12.43 15.35
CA THR A 40 -10.04 11.63 14.20
C THR A 40 -10.06 12.44 12.90
N SER A 41 -10.42 13.72 12.96
CA SER A 41 -10.42 14.60 11.78
C SER A 41 -9.03 14.79 11.17
N THR A 42 -7.98 14.90 12.00
CA THR A 42 -6.60 14.98 11.52
C THR A 42 -6.12 13.66 10.94
N LEU A 43 -6.52 12.54 11.55
CA LEU A 43 -6.26 11.21 11.01
C LEU A 43 -6.87 11.08 9.61
N GLN A 44 -8.13 11.46 9.42
CA GLN A 44 -8.84 11.33 8.15
C GLN A 44 -8.21 12.16 7.02
N LYS A 45 -7.83 13.41 7.31
CA LYS A 45 -7.12 14.26 6.34
C LYS A 45 -5.77 13.65 5.96
N PHE A 46 -5.02 13.19 6.96
CA PHE A 46 -3.72 12.58 6.74
C PHE A 46 -3.83 11.28 5.92
N THR A 47 -4.75 10.37 6.26
CA THR A 47 -4.91 9.09 5.56
C THR A 47 -5.35 9.28 4.12
N SER A 48 -6.23 10.25 3.85
CA SER A 48 -6.67 10.57 2.48
C SER A 48 -5.48 10.98 1.59
N THR A 49 -4.65 11.93 2.02
CA THR A 49 -3.47 12.36 1.26
C THR A 49 -2.40 11.27 1.22
N HIS A 50 -2.13 10.61 2.34
CA HIS A 50 -1.09 9.58 2.43
C HIS A 50 -1.40 8.37 1.52
N ALA A 51 -2.67 7.95 1.42
CA ALA A 51 -3.05 6.82 0.58
C ALA A 51 -2.73 7.07 -0.91
N VAL A 52 -3.01 8.28 -1.41
CA VAL A 52 -2.70 8.67 -2.79
C VAL A 52 -1.20 8.59 -3.04
N VAL A 53 -0.40 9.24 -2.19
CA VAL A 53 1.06 9.25 -2.33
C VAL A 53 1.63 7.84 -2.21
N TYR A 54 1.20 7.07 -1.22
CA TYR A 54 1.70 5.71 -1.01
C TYR A 54 1.39 4.81 -2.21
N ASN A 55 0.16 4.86 -2.74
CA ASN A 55 -0.23 4.04 -3.88
C ASN A 55 0.53 4.42 -5.15
N HIS A 56 0.78 5.71 -5.37
CA HIS A 56 1.53 6.22 -6.54
C HIS A 56 2.93 5.61 -6.68
N PHE A 57 3.62 5.38 -5.55
CA PHE A 57 4.98 4.83 -5.53
C PHE A 57 5.03 3.31 -5.23
N ASN A 58 3.93 2.70 -4.81
CA ASN A 58 3.92 1.29 -4.42
C ASN A 58 3.69 0.36 -5.63
N HIS A 59 4.71 0.19 -6.46
CA HIS A 59 4.68 -0.68 -7.66
C HIS A 59 4.87 -2.19 -7.39
N GLN A 60 4.55 -2.67 -6.19
CA GLN A 60 4.59 -4.11 -5.86
C GLN A 60 5.89 -4.81 -6.28
N ARG A 61 7.05 -4.33 -5.81
CA ARG A 61 8.42 -4.78 -6.18
C ARG A 61 8.62 -6.31 -6.24
N HIS A 62 7.86 -7.08 -5.48
CA HIS A 62 7.95 -8.54 -5.41
C HIS A 62 7.27 -9.26 -6.59
N LEU A 63 6.43 -8.56 -7.35
CA LEU A 63 5.76 -9.07 -8.56
C LEU A 63 6.42 -8.57 -9.85
N GLU A 64 7.34 -7.63 -9.74
CA GLU A 64 7.85 -6.86 -10.88
C GLU A 64 9.34 -7.11 -11.09
N SER A 65 9.74 -7.19 -12.36
CA SER A 65 11.16 -7.32 -12.70
C SER A 65 11.91 -6.05 -12.30
N ARG A 66 13.22 -6.18 -12.00
CA ARG A 66 14.03 -5.02 -11.59
C ARG A 66 13.99 -3.87 -12.59
N THR A 67 14.06 -4.19 -13.89
CA THR A 67 14.04 -3.19 -14.96
C THR A 67 12.70 -2.49 -15.05
N ARG A 68 11.60 -3.24 -14.99
CA ARG A 68 10.24 -2.69 -15.04
C ARG A 68 9.91 -1.86 -13.80
N PHE A 69 10.30 -2.33 -12.63
CA PHE A 69 10.17 -1.57 -11.37
C PHE A 69 10.90 -0.22 -11.44
N LYS A 70 12.12 -0.18 -12.00
CA LYS A 70 12.85 1.08 -12.22
C LYS A 70 12.09 2.03 -13.13
N ALA A 71 11.65 1.55 -14.30
CA ALA A 71 10.91 2.38 -15.25
C ALA A 71 9.63 2.98 -14.64
N MET A 72 8.86 2.19 -13.87
CA MET A 72 7.67 2.70 -13.17
C MET A 72 8.04 3.72 -12.09
N SER A 73 9.11 3.46 -11.32
CA SER A 73 9.57 4.39 -10.28
C SER A 73 10.02 5.72 -10.88
N ASP A 74 10.72 5.69 -12.02
CA ASP A 74 11.18 6.88 -12.74
C ASP A 74 9.99 7.67 -13.30
N ALA A 75 9.00 6.99 -13.89
CA ALA A 75 7.77 7.61 -14.37
C ALA A 75 6.99 8.30 -13.25
N SER A 76 6.74 7.60 -12.13
CA SER A 76 6.07 8.17 -10.95
C SER A 76 6.80 9.38 -10.39
N LEU A 77 8.13 9.39 -10.42
CA LEU A 77 8.95 10.51 -9.97
C LEU A 77 8.86 11.73 -10.89
N ILE A 78 8.82 11.50 -12.22
CA ILE A 78 8.62 12.57 -13.21
C ILE A 78 7.25 13.23 -13.01
N GLU A 79 6.19 12.43 -12.90
CA GLU A 79 4.83 12.93 -12.65
C GLU A 79 4.77 13.73 -11.34
N TRP A 80 5.38 13.20 -10.28
CA TRP A 80 5.45 13.88 -8.97
C TRP A 80 6.16 15.23 -9.05
N ARG A 81 7.28 15.30 -9.77
CA ARG A 81 8.01 16.56 -9.99
C ARG A 81 7.18 17.57 -10.79
N GLY A 82 6.44 17.11 -11.79
CA GLY A 82 5.52 17.96 -12.56
C GLY A 82 4.46 18.63 -11.69
N LEU A 83 3.92 17.91 -10.69
CA LEU A 83 2.93 18.45 -9.76
C LEU A 83 3.49 19.49 -8.77
N ILE A 84 4.80 19.48 -8.48
CA ILE A 84 5.44 20.44 -7.57
C ILE A 84 5.77 21.77 -8.28
N VAL A 85 6.02 21.72 -9.58
CA VAL A 85 6.44 22.88 -10.38
C VAL A 85 5.24 23.70 -10.89
N ALA A 86 4.04 23.10 -10.93
CA ALA A 86 2.78 23.78 -11.27
C ALA A 86 2.23 24.60 -10.09
#